data_AF-F0SI33-F1
#
_entry.id   AF-F0SI33-F1
#
_cell.length_a   1.000
_cell.length_b   1.000
_cell.length_c   1.000
_cell.angle_alpha   90.00
_cell.angle_beta   90.00
_cell.angle_gamma   90.00
#
_symmetry.space_group_name_H-M   'P 1'
#
loop_
_entity.id
_entity.type
_entity.pdbx_description
1 polymer ?
#
loop_
_entity_poly.entity_id
_entity_poly.type
_entity_poly.pdbx_seq_one_letter_code
_entity_poly.pdbx_strand_id
1 'polypeptide(L)' 'MFGLFRKDSVKKRKAEYARLLEEARDLQRHGDIQGFAKKTAAAEELWKSIEELEASGE' A
#
# COMPACT_ATOMS: atom_id res chain seq x y z
N MET A 1 -19.14 14.14 10.24
CA MET A 1 -18.00 14.68 9.46
C MET A 1 -16.75 13.79 9.48
N PHE A 2 -16.50 12.97 10.51
CA PHE A 2 -15.29 12.12 10.62
C PHE A 2 -15.21 10.90 9.67
N GLY A 3 -16.34 10.42 9.12
CA GLY A 3 -16.36 9.27 8.21
C GLY A 3 -15.83 9.58 6.80
N LEU A 4 -16.04 10.82 6.32
CA LEU A 4 -15.58 11.24 4.98
C LEU A 4 -14.05 11.40 4.94
N PHE A 5 -13.46 12.01 5.98
CA PHE A 5 -12.00 12.14 6.11
C PHE A 5 -11.29 10.79 6.17
N ARG A 6 -11.86 9.79 6.88
CA ARG A 6 -11.31 8.43 6.94
C ARG A 6 -11.38 7.73 5.59
N LYS A 7 -12.51 7.80 4.90
CA LYS A 7 -12.68 7.18 3.56
C LYS A 7 -11.67 7.71 2.54
N ASP A 8 -11.44 9.02 2.52
CA ASP A 8 -10.45 9.63 1.63
C ASP A 8 -9.02 9.22 2.00
N SER A 9 -8.72 9.10 3.30
CA SER A 9 -7.42 8.66 3.83
C SER A 9 -7.10 7.20 3.46
N VAL A 10 -8.10 6.31 3.54
CA VAL A 10 -7.99 4.90 3.13
C VAL A 10 -7.84 4.79 1.61
N LYS A 11 -8.64 5.54 0.84
CA LYS A 11 -8.56 5.57 -0.62
C LYS A 11 -7.16 5.99 -1.12
N LYS A 12 -6.56 7.01 -0.48
CA LYS A 12 -5.19 7.44 -0.78
C LYS A 12 -4.16 6.34 -0.52
N ARG A 13 -4.27 5.64 0.62
CA ARG A 13 -3.36 4.53 0.96
C ARG A 13 -3.49 3.34 0.01
N LYS A 14 -4.72 2.99 -0.40
CA LYS A 14 -4.94 1.94 -1.42
C LYS A 14 -4.32 2.30 -2.77
N ALA A 15 -4.36 3.57 -3.17
CA ALA A 15 -3.68 4.02 -4.38
C ALA A 15 -2.15 3.93 -4.25
N GLU A 16 -1.58 4.31 -3.11
CA GLU A 16 -0.14 4.18 -2.84
C GLU A 16 0.31 2.71 -2.82
N TYR A 17 -0.50 1.83 -2.22
CA TYR A 17 -0.26 0.39 -2.25
C TYR A 17 -0.19 -0.16 -3.68
N ALA A 18 -1.14 0.21 -4.53
CA ALA A 18 -1.13 -0.19 -5.94
C ALA A 18 0.12 0.30 -6.66
N ARG A 19 0.57 1.53 -6.36
CA ARG A 19 1.79 2.10 -6.92
C ARG A 19 3.05 1.32 -6.47
N LEU A 20 3.15 0.96 -5.20
CA LEU A 20 4.27 0.16 -4.68
C LEU A 20 4.34 -1.22 -5.36
N LEU A 21 3.19 -1.85 -5.61
CA LEU A 21 3.13 -3.13 -6.33
C LEU A 21 3.54 -2.99 -7.80
N GLU A 22 3.15 -1.90 -8.47
CA GLU A 22 3.57 -1.63 -9.83
C GLU A 22 5.09 -1.42 -9.92
N GLU A 23 5.66 -0.61 -9.02
CA GLU A 23 7.11 -0.42 -8.93
C GLU A 23 7.83 -1.74 -8.62
N ALA A 24 7.28 -2.56 -7.71
CA ALA A 24 7.83 -3.88 -7.40
C ALA A 24 7.84 -4.79 -8.65
N ARG A 25 6.73 -4.86 -9.39
CA ARG A 25 6.63 -5.62 -10.64
C ARG A 25 7.70 -5.19 -11.64
N ASP A 26 7.88 -3.89 -11.81
CA ASP A 26 8.85 -3.37 -12.76
C ASP A 26 10.29 -3.69 -12.32
N LEU A 27 10.61 -3.58 -11.03
CA LEU A 27 11.91 -4.02 -10.49
C LEU A 27 12.15 -5.51 -10.72
N GLN A 28 11.13 -6.34 -10.48
CA GLN A 28 11.21 -7.78 -10.73
C GLN A 28 11.48 -8.08 -12.22
N ARG A 29 10.79 -7.39 -13.13
CA ARG A 29 10.98 -7.54 -14.59
C ARG A 29 12.37 -7.09 -15.06
N HIS A 30 12.96 -6.11 -14.39
CA HIS A 30 14.33 -5.66 -14.65
C HIS A 30 15.39 -6.53 -13.95
N GLY A 31 14.98 -7.53 -13.16
CA GLY A 31 15.89 -8.41 -12.42
C GLY A 31 16.45 -7.83 -11.12
N ASP A 32 15.95 -6.67 -10.66
CA ASP A 32 16.31 -6.11 -9.36
C ASP A 32 15.51 -6.78 -8.23
N ILE A 33 16.02 -7.94 -7.80
CA ILE A 33 15.38 -8.74 -6.75
C ILE A 33 15.43 -8.05 -5.38
N GLN A 34 16.50 -7.31 -5.08
CA GLN A 34 16.61 -6.60 -3.81
C GLN A 34 15.64 -5.42 -3.75
N GLY A 35 15.53 -4.66 -4.84
CA GLY A 35 14.54 -3.58 -4.98
C GLY A 35 13.11 -4.12 -4.90
N PHE A 36 12.81 -5.19 -5.63
CA PHE A 36 11.53 -5.89 -5.55
C PHE A 36 11.17 -6.30 -4.11
N ALA A 37 12.10 -6.94 -3.39
CA ALA A 37 11.88 -7.38 -2.02
C ALA A 37 11.56 -6.20 -1.09
N LYS A 38 12.32 -5.10 -1.21
CA LYS A 38 12.09 -3.88 -0.43
C LYS A 38 10.72 -3.24 -0.72
N LYS A 39 10.35 -3.13 -2.01
CA LYS A 39 9.06 -2.54 -2.41
C LYS A 39 7.87 -3.40 -1.99
N THR A 40 8.01 -4.72 -2.09
CA THR A 40 6.98 -5.66 -1.65
C THR A 40 6.79 -5.59 -0.13
N ALA A 41 7.88 -5.54 0.65
CA ALA A 41 7.79 -5.38 2.11
C ALA A 41 7.10 -4.06 2.50
N ALA A 42 7.44 -2.95 1.83
CA ALA A 42 6.77 -1.67 2.06
C ALA A 42 5.27 -1.72 1.71
N ALA A 43 4.90 -2.44 0.64
CA ALA A 43 3.49 -2.64 0.28
C ALA A 43 2.75 -3.45 1.36
N GLU A 44 3.36 -4.49 1.92
CA GLU A 44 2.77 -5.28 3.02
C GLU A 44 2.58 -4.45 4.30
N GLU A 45 3.55 -3.62 4.68
CA GLU A 45 3.42 -2.72 5.83
C GLU A 45 2.29 -1.71 5.64
N LEU A 46 2.19 -1.14 4.43
CA LEU A 46 1.10 -0.22 4.10
C LEU A 46 -0.25 -0.93 4.11
N TRP A 47 -0.32 -2.18 3.65
CA TRP A 47 -1.54 -2.96 3.68
C TRP A 47 -2.03 -3.20 5.11
N LYS A 48 -1.14 -3.58 6.03
CA LYS A 48 -1.49 -3.72 7.46
C LYS A 48 -2.06 -2.42 8.02
N SER A 49 -1.45 -1.28 7.69
CA SER A 49 -1.95 0.04 8.10
C SER A 49 -3.33 0.36 7.51
N ILE A 50 -3.64 -0.12 6.31
CA ILE A 50 -4.97 0.01 5.70
C ILE A 50 -5.98 -0.86 6.46
N GLU A 51 -5.64 -2.12 6.75
CA GLU A 51 -6.50 -3.05 7.49
C GLU A 51 -6.83 -2.51 8.88
N GLU A 52 -5.85 -1.96 9.61
CA GLU A 52 -6.07 -1.33 10.92
C GLU A 52 -6.99 -0.10 10.82
N LEU A 53 -6.87 0.71 9.78
CA LEU A 53 -7.72 1.89 9.55
C LEU A 53 -9.15 1.51 9.14
N GLU A 54 -9.32 0.40 8.42
CA GLU A 54 -10.64 -0.12 8.06
C GLU A 54 -11.31 -0.79 9.27
N ALA A 55 -10.57 -1.58 10.05
CA ALA A 55 -11.06 -2.24 11.26
C ALA A 55 -11.39 -1.28 12.41
N SER A 56 -10.63 -0.19 12.57
CA SER A 56 -10.97 0.88 13.52
C SER A 56 -12.12 1.77 13.04
N GLY A 57 -12.59 1.56 11.81
CA GLY A 57 -13.64 2.33 11.18
C GLY A 57 -15.04 1.72 11.22
N GLU A 58 -15.13 0.45 11.61
CA GLU A 58 -16.35 -0.36 11.82
C GLU A 58 -16.93 -0.13 13.23
#